data_AF-A0A520CRD8-F1
#
_entry.id   AF-A0A520CRD8-F1
#
_cell.length_a   1.000
_cell.length_b   1.000
_cell.length_c   1.000
_cell.angle_alpha   90.00
_cell.angle_beta   90.00
_cell.angle_gamma   90.00
#
_symmetry.space_group_name_H-M   'P 1'
#
loop_
_entity.id
_entity.type
_entity.pdbx_description
1 polymer ?
#
loop_
_entity_poly.entity_id
_entity_poly.type
_entity_poly.pdbx_seq_one_letter_code
_entity_poly.pdbx_strand_id
1 'polypeptide(L)'
;MQLEKFTYDNKIVRNFGLATIVWGIIGMTVGLLVAMQLFKPAMNLGNQYTTFGRIRPLHTNAVIFAFVGNAIFMGVYYSLQRLLKARMFSDVLSKIHFWGWQLIIVSAVITLPLGFTTSHEYAELEWPIDIAITLIWVVFGINMFGTILKRRERHLYVAIWFYIATFVTIAVLHI
;
A
#
# COMPACT_ATOMS: atom_id res chain seq x y z
N MET A 1 6.49 10.63 40.04
CA MET A 1 6.34 10.38 38.59
C MET A 1 4.87 10.19 38.27
N GLN A 2 4.26 11.06 37.46
CA GLN A 2 2.91 10.80 36.95
C GLN A 2 2.97 9.67 35.92
N LEU A 3 2.09 8.68 36.05
CA LEU A 3 1.93 7.62 35.06
C LEU A 3 1.24 8.19 33.82
N GLU A 4 1.99 8.36 32.72
CA GLU A 4 1.40 8.75 31.44
C GLU A 4 0.52 7.63 30.88
N LYS A 5 -0.78 7.89 30.76
CA LYS A 5 -1.72 7.04 30.04
C LYS A 5 -1.80 7.51 28.59
N PHE A 6 -1.57 6.62 27.64
CA PHE A 6 -1.77 6.90 26.22
C PHE A 6 -2.57 5.76 25.58
N THR A 7 -3.32 6.10 24.54
CA THR A 7 -4.12 5.14 23.77
C THR A 7 -3.50 4.96 22.39
N TYR A 8 -3.55 3.74 21.86
CA TYR A 8 -3.10 3.46 20.50
C TYR A 8 -4.13 3.93 19.46
N ASP A 9 -3.66 4.33 18.29
CA ASP A 9 -4.53 4.55 17.13
C ASP A 9 -4.83 3.20 16.46
N ASN A 10 -5.93 2.55 16.85
CA ASN A 10 -6.42 1.35 16.18
C ASN A 10 -7.39 1.67 15.04
N LYS A 11 -7.82 2.93 14.87
CA LYS A 11 -8.74 3.31 13.79
C LYS A 11 -8.03 3.20 12.46
N ILE A 12 -6.80 3.72 12.36
CA ILE A 12 -6.02 3.62 11.14
C ILE A 12 -5.72 2.16 10.77
N VAL A 13 -5.41 1.32 11.76
CA VAL A 13 -5.18 -0.11 11.57
C VAL A 13 -6.43 -0.77 10.98
N ARG A 14 -7.60 -0.49 11.55
CA ARG A 14 -8.87 -1.04 11.05
C ARG A 14 -9.16 -0.58 9.62
N ASN A 15 -8.87 0.66 9.28
CA ASN A 15 -9.05 1.18 7.93
C ASN A 15 -8.17 0.43 6.91
N PHE A 16 -6.87 0.28 7.19
CA PHE A 16 -5.98 -0.52 6.34
C PHE A 16 -6.37 -2.00 6.30
N GLY A 17 -6.84 -2.57 7.41
CA GLY A 17 -7.34 -3.95 7.45
C GLY A 17 -8.58 -4.17 6.60
N LEU A 18 -9.54 -3.24 6.63
CA LEU A 18 -10.71 -3.28 5.75
C LEU A 18 -10.31 -3.11 4.28
N ALA A 19 -9.43 -2.15 3.97
CA ALA A 19 -8.92 -1.95 2.63
C ALA A 19 -8.17 -3.18 2.10
N THR A 20 -7.41 -3.87 2.95
CA THR A 20 -6.74 -5.14 2.63
C THR A 20 -7.75 -6.18 2.17
N ILE A 21 -8.83 -6.40 2.92
CA ILE A 21 -9.86 -7.39 2.55
C ILE A 21 -10.52 -7.01 1.22
N VAL A 22 -10.92 -5.74 1.08
CA VAL A 22 -11.59 -5.24 -0.13
C VAL A 22 -10.72 -5.41 -1.37
N TRP A 23 -9.48 -4.92 -1.33
CA TRP A 23 -8.55 -5.00 -2.46
C TRP A 23 -8.05 -6.42 -2.71
N GLY A 24 -7.99 -7.27 -1.68
CA GLY A 24 -7.72 -8.70 -1.83
C GLY A 24 -8.80 -9.40 -2.65
N ILE A 25 -10.08 -9.15 -2.33
CA ILE A 25 -11.20 -9.71 -3.10
C ILE A 25 -11.17 -9.19 -4.54
N ILE A 26 -10.98 -7.88 -4.74
CA ILE A 26 -10.92 -7.28 -6.08
C ILE A 26 -9.75 -7.85 -6.88
N GLY A 27 -8.53 -7.79 -6.34
CA GLY A 27 -7.32 -8.25 -7.01
C GLY A 27 -7.38 -9.72 -7.41
N MET A 28 -7.88 -10.60 -6.52
CA MET A 28 -8.05 -12.02 -6.82
C MET A 28 -9.16 -12.28 -7.85
N THR A 29 -10.24 -11.49 -7.83
CA THR A 29 -11.31 -11.58 -8.84
C THR A 29 -10.80 -11.19 -10.22
N VAL A 30 -10.01 -10.11 -10.32
CA VAL A 30 -9.34 -9.73 -11.57
C VAL A 30 -8.34 -10.80 -12.00
N GLY A 31 -7.63 -11.42 -11.06
CA GLY A 31 -6.75 -12.56 -11.34
C GLY A 31 -7.48 -13.75 -11.94
N LEU A 32 -8.66 -14.08 -11.42
CA LEU A 32 -9.52 -15.11 -11.98
C LEU A 32 -9.98 -14.75 -13.41
N LEU A 33 -10.33 -13.48 -13.67
CA LEU A 33 -10.66 -13.02 -15.01
C LEU A 33 -9.49 -13.21 -15.99
N VAL A 34 -8.29 -12.77 -15.61
CA VAL A 34 -7.06 -12.90 -16.41
C VAL A 34 -6.73 -14.36 -16.68
N ALA A 35 -6.89 -15.24 -15.70
CA ALA A 35 -6.72 -16.69 -15.88
C ALA A 35 -7.72 -17.27 -16.89
N MET A 36 -9.00 -16.87 -16.80
CA MET A 36 -10.01 -17.31 -17.77
C MET A 36 -9.74 -16.78 -19.19
N GLN A 37 -9.16 -15.58 -19.35
CA GLN A 37 -8.82 -15.01 -20.65
C GLN A 37 -7.74 -15.80 -21.40
N LEU A 38 -6.83 -16.46 -20.67
CA LEU A 38 -5.80 -17.33 -21.27
C LEU A 38 -6.39 -18.62 -21.87
N PHE A 39 -7.36 -19.22 -21.17
CA PHE A 39 -7.99 -20.46 -21.62
C PHE A 39 -9.16 -20.23 -22.59
N LYS A 40 -9.94 -19.16 -22.38
CA LYS A 40 -11.13 -18.82 -23.17
C LYS A 40 -11.03 -17.38 -23.67
N PRO A 41 -10.47 -17.15 -24.87
CA PRO A 41 -10.24 -15.80 -25.42
C PRO A 41 -11.48 -14.91 -25.50
N ALA A 42 -12.69 -15.49 -25.60
CA ALA A 42 -13.94 -14.74 -25.55
C ALA A 42 -14.12 -13.92 -24.25
N MET A 43 -13.42 -14.29 -23.17
CA MET A 43 -13.43 -13.56 -21.89
C MET A 43 -12.68 -12.22 -21.94
N ASN A 44 -12.12 -11.83 -23.09
CA ASN A 44 -11.62 -10.47 -23.33
C ASN A 44 -12.77 -9.46 -23.59
N LEU A 45 -14.02 -9.91 -23.70
CA LEU A 45 -15.25 -9.11 -23.79
C LEU A 45 -15.32 -8.12 -24.98
N GLY A 46 -14.50 -8.33 -26.01
CA GLY A 46 -14.61 -7.63 -27.30
C GLY A 46 -14.33 -6.12 -27.26
N ASN A 47 -13.75 -5.58 -26.19
CA ASN A 47 -13.39 -4.17 -26.08
C ASN A 47 -11.93 -4.00 -25.65
N GLN A 48 -11.36 -2.82 -25.89
CA GLN A 48 -9.95 -2.54 -25.61
C GLN A 48 -9.59 -2.55 -24.12
N TYR A 49 -10.53 -2.18 -23.25
CA TYR A 49 -10.27 -1.97 -21.81
C TYR A 49 -10.11 -3.28 -21.05
N THR A 50 -10.81 -4.32 -21.48
CA THR A 50 -10.86 -5.62 -20.80
C THR A 50 -9.94 -6.66 -21.42
N THR A 51 -9.06 -6.26 -22.34
CA THR A 51 -8.09 -7.19 -22.95
C THR A 51 -7.08 -7.68 -21.91
N PHE A 52 -6.62 -8.92 -22.08
CA PHE A 52 -5.61 -9.54 -21.21
C PHE A 52 -4.39 -8.65 -21.00
N GLY A 53 -3.89 -8.01 -22.07
CA GLY A 53 -2.73 -7.12 -22.00
C GLY A 53 -2.92 -5.92 -21.06
N ARG A 54 -4.14 -5.40 -20.91
CA ARG A 54 -4.44 -4.26 -20.02
C ARG A 54 -4.89 -4.70 -18.62
N ILE A 55 -5.59 -5.82 -18.52
CA ILE A 55 -6.09 -6.32 -17.23
C ILE A 55 -5.01 -7.06 -16.44
N ARG A 56 -3.99 -7.66 -17.10
CA ARG A 56 -2.84 -8.27 -16.43
C ARG A 56 -2.09 -7.28 -15.51
N PRO A 57 -1.63 -6.11 -15.98
CA PRO A 57 -0.95 -5.15 -15.11
C PRO A 57 -1.89 -4.58 -14.03
N LEU A 58 -3.20 -4.50 -14.30
CA LEU A 58 -4.18 -4.16 -13.27
C LEU A 58 -4.21 -5.20 -12.15
N HIS A 59 -4.21 -6.49 -12.49
CA HIS A 59 -4.16 -7.57 -11.51
C HIS A 59 -2.88 -7.54 -10.67
N THR A 60 -1.71 -7.39 -11.30
CA THR A 60 -0.42 -7.34 -10.58
C THR A 60 -0.40 -6.19 -9.57
N ASN A 61 -0.79 -4.99 -10.01
CA ASN A 61 -0.87 -3.81 -9.14
C ASN A 61 -1.90 -3.97 -8.01
N ALA A 62 -3.08 -4.52 -8.32
CA ALA A 62 -4.13 -4.75 -7.32
C ALA A 62 -3.72 -5.78 -6.26
N VAL A 63 -3.01 -6.85 -6.63
CA VAL A 63 -2.58 -7.85 -5.64
C VAL A 63 -1.37 -7.40 -4.84
N ILE A 64 -0.41 -6.72 -5.45
CA ILE A 64 0.83 -6.33 -4.77
C ILE A 64 0.63 -5.02 -4.00
N PHE A 65 0.30 -3.93 -4.69
CA PHE A 65 0.28 -2.61 -4.06
C PHE A 65 -1.03 -2.31 -3.34
N ALA A 66 -2.17 -2.79 -3.87
CA ALA A 66 -3.44 -2.62 -3.20
C ALA A 66 -3.62 -3.65 -2.08
N PHE A 67 -3.62 -4.95 -2.35
CA PHE A 67 -3.84 -5.96 -1.32
C PHE A 67 -2.65 -6.08 -0.34
N VAL A 68 -1.47 -6.52 -0.81
CA VAL A 68 -0.31 -6.74 0.06
C VAL A 68 0.19 -5.42 0.66
N GLY A 69 0.19 -4.32 -0.10
CA GLY A 69 0.57 -2.99 0.40
C GLY A 69 -0.30 -2.54 1.58
N ASN A 70 -1.63 -2.62 1.47
CA ASN A 70 -2.52 -2.32 2.61
C ASN A 70 -2.29 -3.28 3.79
N ALA A 71 -1.98 -4.56 3.54
CA ALA A 71 -1.71 -5.55 4.58
C ALA A 71 -0.43 -5.20 5.38
N ILE A 72 0.63 -4.80 4.66
CA ILE A 72 1.88 -4.33 5.27
C ILE A 72 1.61 -3.09 6.11
N PHE A 73 0.90 -2.09 5.59
CA PHE A 73 0.61 -0.88 6.36
C PHE A 73 -0.23 -1.16 7.60
N MET A 74 -1.27 -2.00 7.50
CA MET A 74 -2.01 -2.48 8.67
C MET A 74 -1.06 -3.08 9.71
N GLY A 75 -0.18 -3.99 9.28
CA GLY A 75 0.80 -4.64 10.13
C GLY A 75 1.73 -3.65 10.82
N VAL A 76 2.32 -2.72 10.06
CA VAL A 76 3.24 -1.68 10.56
C VAL A 76 2.52 -0.75 11.55
N TYR A 77 1.37 -0.18 11.19
CA TYR A 77 0.64 0.73 12.08
C TYR A 77 0.17 0.04 13.37
N TYR A 78 -0.10 -1.26 13.32
CA TYR A 78 -0.45 -2.03 14.52
C TYR A 78 0.76 -2.33 15.38
N SER A 79 1.80 -2.92 14.79
CA SER A 79 2.96 -3.46 15.51
C SER A 79 3.88 -2.35 16.02
N LEU A 80 4.14 -1.31 15.22
CA LEU A 80 5.08 -0.23 15.54
C LEU A 80 4.71 0.45 16.86
N GLN A 81 3.41 0.74 17.04
CA GLN A 81 2.92 1.39 18.25
C GLN A 81 3.17 0.53 19.51
N ARG A 82 2.95 -0.78 19.41
CA ARG A 82 3.06 -1.73 20.53
C ARG A 82 4.52 -2.05 20.85
N LEU A 83 5.33 -2.27 19.82
CA LEU A 83 6.74 -2.60 19.96
C LEU A 83 7.55 -1.44 20.52
N LEU A 84 7.18 -0.20 20.18
CA LEU A 84 7.83 1.01 20.71
C LEU A 84 7.20 1.53 21.99
N LYS A 85 6.06 0.95 22.41
CA LYS A 85 5.19 1.43 23.49
C LYS A 85 4.89 2.93 23.35
N ALA A 86 4.53 3.35 22.15
CA ALA A 86 4.23 4.73 21.80
C ALA A 86 3.08 4.80 20.79
N ARG A 87 2.19 5.78 20.92
CA ARG A 87 1.19 6.08 19.87
C ARG A 87 1.92 6.55 18.59
N MET A 88 1.32 6.37 17.41
CA MET A 88 1.84 6.96 16.15
C MET A 88 2.20 8.44 16.30
N PHE A 89 3.20 8.89 15.53
CA PHE A 89 3.72 10.26 15.56
C PHE A 89 2.63 11.31 15.27
N SER A 90 1.88 11.13 14.19
CA SER A 90 0.79 12.02 13.81
C SER A 90 -0.38 11.26 13.20
N ASP A 91 -1.56 11.42 13.82
CA ASP A 91 -2.83 10.88 13.30
C ASP A 91 -3.22 11.54 11.96
N VAL A 92 -2.75 12.77 11.69
CA VAL A 92 -2.98 13.46 10.42
C VAL A 92 -2.15 12.81 9.31
N LEU A 93 -0.85 12.56 9.54
CA LEU A 93 0.00 11.86 8.57
C LEU A 93 -0.51 10.44 8.32
N SER A 94 -1.00 9.76 9.35
CA SER A 94 -1.67 8.46 9.22
C SER A 94 -2.84 8.50 8.23
N LYS A 95 -3.71 9.53 8.33
CA LYS A 95 -4.86 9.71 7.43
C LYS A 95 -4.45 10.10 6.02
N ILE A 96 -3.49 11.01 5.88
CA ILE A 96 -2.94 11.41 4.57
C ILE A 96 -2.37 10.19 3.86
N HIS A 97 -1.57 9.38 4.56
CA HIS A 97 -1.04 8.15 4.02
C HIS A 97 -2.17 7.21 3.57
N PHE A 98 -3.16 6.92 4.42
CA PHE A 98 -4.24 6.01 4.06
C PHE A 98 -5.01 6.47 2.82
N TRP A 99 -5.53 7.70 2.82
CA TRP A 99 -6.33 8.20 1.70
C TRP A 99 -5.49 8.42 0.45
N GLY A 100 -4.26 8.90 0.59
CA GLY A 100 -3.33 9.03 -0.53
C GLY A 100 -3.06 7.68 -1.20
N TRP A 101 -2.82 6.63 -0.40
CA TRP A 101 -2.64 5.28 -0.93
C TRP A 101 -3.90 4.76 -1.63
N GLN A 102 -5.09 4.99 -1.07
CA GLN A 102 -6.34 4.60 -1.74
C GLN A 102 -6.54 5.35 -3.07
N LEU A 103 -6.20 6.64 -3.14
CA LEU A 103 -6.29 7.42 -4.37
C LEU A 103 -5.31 6.94 -5.45
N ILE A 104 -4.09 6.55 -5.06
CA ILE A 104 -3.12 5.92 -5.97
C ILE A 104 -3.69 4.62 -6.56
N ILE A 105 -4.24 3.75 -5.71
CA ILE A 105 -4.85 2.49 -6.15
C ILE A 105 -6.02 2.76 -7.11
N VAL A 106 -6.92 3.69 -6.76
CA VAL A 106 -8.04 4.05 -7.64
C VAL A 106 -7.54 4.62 -8.97
N SER A 107 -6.45 5.39 -8.95
CA SER A 107 -5.82 5.89 -10.17
C SER A 107 -5.33 4.74 -11.05
N ALA A 108 -4.66 3.73 -10.48
CA ALA A 108 -4.24 2.52 -11.19
C ALA A 108 -5.42 1.74 -11.80
N VAL A 109 -6.53 1.62 -11.06
CA VAL A 109 -7.78 0.98 -11.54
C VAL A 109 -8.34 1.70 -12.76
N ILE A 110 -8.16 3.01 -12.87
CA ILE A 110 -8.63 3.81 -13.99
C ILE A 110 -7.62 3.78 -15.14
N THR A 111 -6.34 4.05 -14.87
CA THR A 111 -5.35 4.30 -15.91
C THR A 111 -4.90 3.05 -16.66
N LEU A 112 -4.75 1.92 -15.97
CA LEU A 112 -4.25 0.68 -16.58
C LEU A 112 -5.23 0.11 -17.62
N PRO A 113 -6.55 0.01 -17.36
CA PRO A 113 -7.52 -0.37 -18.39
C PRO A 113 -7.60 0.61 -19.55
N LEU A 114 -7.37 1.91 -19.30
CA LEU A 114 -7.29 2.93 -20.36
C LEU A 114 -6.05 2.76 -21.24
N GLY A 115 -5.06 1.98 -20.79
CA GLY A 115 -3.85 1.67 -21.55
C GLY A 115 -2.68 2.63 -21.28
N PHE A 116 -2.78 3.47 -20.25
CA PHE A 116 -1.68 4.31 -19.81
C PHE A 116 -0.72 3.46 -18.98
N THR A 117 0.41 3.11 -19.58
CA THR A 117 1.42 2.30 -18.91
C THR A 117 2.82 2.51 -19.48
N THR A 118 3.81 2.49 -18.61
CA THR A 118 5.25 2.53 -18.95
C THR A 118 5.79 1.18 -19.44
N SER A 119 4.98 0.11 -19.39
CA SER A 119 5.33 -1.29 -19.73
C SER A 119 6.37 -1.99 -18.84
N HIS A 120 6.92 -1.31 -17.82
CA HIS A 120 7.81 -1.92 -16.85
C HIS A 120 7.03 -2.71 -15.80
N GLU A 121 7.29 -4.01 -15.66
CA GLU A 121 6.56 -4.84 -14.70
C GLU A 121 6.76 -4.34 -13.27
N TYR A 122 5.66 -4.24 -12.52
CA TYR A 122 5.58 -3.66 -11.17
C TYR A 122 5.90 -2.15 -11.05
N ALA A 123 6.12 -1.48 -12.19
CA ALA A 123 6.30 -0.04 -12.31
C ALA A 123 5.43 0.52 -13.45
N GLU A 124 4.26 -0.08 -13.67
CA GLU A 124 3.43 0.15 -14.85
C GLU A 124 2.74 1.51 -14.87
N LEU A 125 2.65 2.20 -13.73
CA LEU A 125 1.90 3.44 -13.57
C LEU A 125 2.67 4.61 -14.20
N GLU A 126 1.93 5.61 -14.66
CA GLU A 126 2.53 6.80 -15.28
C GLU A 126 3.12 7.75 -14.24
N TRP A 127 4.07 8.57 -14.68
CA TRP A 127 4.85 9.50 -13.85
C TRP A 127 4.05 10.37 -12.85
N PRO A 128 2.80 10.84 -13.12
CA PRO A 128 2.06 11.61 -12.12
C PRO A 128 1.71 10.76 -10.90
N ILE A 129 1.44 9.47 -11.12
CA ILE A 129 1.13 8.50 -10.07
C ILE A 129 2.43 8.12 -9.35
N ASP A 130 3.56 8.00 -10.04
CA ASP A 130 4.86 7.73 -9.40
C ASP A 130 5.29 8.84 -8.45
N ILE A 131 5.06 10.10 -8.82
CA ILE A 131 5.27 11.25 -7.92
C ILE A 131 4.34 11.15 -6.71
N ALA A 132 3.06 10.84 -6.92
CA ALA A 132 2.10 10.69 -5.84
C ALA A 132 2.51 9.55 -4.88
N ILE A 133 2.97 8.41 -5.40
CA ILE A 133 3.51 7.29 -4.62
C ILE A 133 4.69 7.77 -3.78
N THR A 134 5.65 8.47 -4.38
CA THR A 134 6.83 8.99 -3.69
C THR A 134 6.44 9.90 -2.53
N LEU A 135 5.53 10.85 -2.75
CA LEU A 135 5.06 11.77 -1.71
C LEU A 135 4.37 11.03 -0.56
N ILE A 136 3.48 10.08 -0.87
CA ILE A 136 2.76 9.31 0.14
C ILE A 136 3.69 8.36 0.90
N TRP A 137 4.70 7.79 0.22
CA TRP A 137 5.73 6.98 0.84
C TRP A 137 6.55 7.82 1.82
N VAL A 138 6.95 9.04 1.46
CA VAL A 138 7.65 9.97 2.37
C VAL A 138 6.79 10.32 3.58
N VAL A 139 5.49 10.59 3.40
CA VAL A 139 4.55 10.84 4.52
C VAL A 139 4.50 9.64 5.47
N PHE A 140 4.44 8.42 4.94
CA PHE A 140 4.52 7.19 5.72
C PHE A 140 5.84 7.10 6.49
N GLY A 141 6.98 7.35 5.83
CA GLY A 141 8.30 7.37 6.43
C GLY A 141 8.43 8.35 7.58
N ILE A 142 8.03 9.61 7.39
CA ILE A 142 8.06 10.64 8.44
C ILE A 142 7.26 10.19 9.67
N ASN A 143 6.08 9.60 9.47
CA ASN A 143 5.25 9.12 10.57
C ASN A 143 5.89 7.91 11.29
N MET A 144 6.48 6.98 10.54
CA MET A 144 7.19 5.81 11.08
C MET A 144 8.42 6.23 11.89
N PHE A 145 9.35 6.99 11.30
CA PHE A 145 10.56 7.45 11.97
C PHE A 145 10.25 8.39 13.14
N GLY A 146 9.27 9.30 12.99
CA GLY A 146 8.79 10.12 14.09
C GLY A 146 8.30 9.29 15.27
N THR A 147 7.69 8.12 15.02
CA THR A 147 7.23 7.19 16.07
C THR A 147 8.42 6.48 16.72
N ILE A 148 9.42 6.07 15.93
CA ILE A 148 10.67 5.45 16.40
C ILE A 148 11.48 6.42 17.29
N LEU A 149 11.50 7.71 16.95
CA LEU A 149 12.23 8.73 17.70
C LEU A 149 11.61 8.97 19.08
N LYS A 150 10.28 8.95 19.20
CA LYS A 150 9.57 9.14 20.48
C LYS A 150 9.29 7.85 21.26
N ARG A 151 9.98 6.76 20.92
CA ARG A 151 9.77 5.46 21.55
C ARG A 151 10.09 5.48 23.04
N ARG A 152 9.45 4.58 23.79
CA ARG A 152 9.76 4.37 25.23
C ARG A 152 10.75 3.22 25.46
N GLU A 153 10.90 2.34 24.47
CA GLU A 153 11.83 1.21 24.54
C GLU A 153 13.25 1.61 24.12
N ARG A 154 14.27 1.14 24.86
CA ARG A 154 15.67 1.44 24.53
C ARG A 154 16.10 0.77 23.23
N HIS A 155 15.75 -0.51 23.09
CA HIS A 155 16.08 -1.33 21.94
C HIS A 155 14.94 -1.35 20.93
N LEU A 156 15.30 -1.46 19.65
CA LEU A 156 14.34 -1.66 18.57
C LEU A 156 14.15 -3.16 18.37
N TYR A 157 12.90 -3.60 18.38
CA TYR A 157 12.56 -4.97 18.01
C TYR A 157 12.92 -5.22 16.54
N VAL A 158 13.39 -6.42 16.21
CA VAL A 158 13.94 -6.76 14.89
C VAL A 158 12.96 -6.52 13.74
N ALA A 159 11.64 -6.71 13.95
CA ALA A 159 10.65 -6.39 12.90
C ALA A 159 10.69 -4.91 12.46
N ILE A 160 11.06 -4.00 13.36
CA ILE A 160 11.20 -2.58 13.03
C ILE A 160 12.39 -2.36 12.09
N TRP A 161 13.46 -3.15 12.21
CA TRP A 161 14.59 -3.09 11.28
C TRP A 161 14.16 -3.50 9.88
N PHE A 162 13.34 -4.56 9.77
CA PHE A 162 12.75 -4.95 8.49
C PHE A 162 11.85 -3.85 7.92
N TYR A 163 11.04 -3.17 8.74
CA TYR A 163 10.23 -2.04 8.24
C TYR A 163 11.08 -0.87 7.73
N ILE A 164 12.16 -0.52 8.44
CA ILE A 164 13.11 0.50 8.00
C ILE A 164 13.78 0.10 6.69
N ALA A 165 14.27 -1.14 6.60
CA ALA A 165 14.90 -1.66 5.39
C ALA A 165 13.92 -1.66 4.21
N THR A 166 12.69 -2.14 4.40
CA THR A 166 11.64 -2.10 3.39
C THR A 166 11.34 -0.67 2.93
N PHE A 167 11.22 0.27 3.86
CA PHE A 167 10.99 1.68 3.52
C PHE A 167 12.11 2.25 2.65
N VAL A 168 13.37 2.06 3.06
CA VAL A 168 14.55 2.61 2.36
C VAL A 168 14.71 1.94 1.00
N THR A 169 14.69 0.62 0.94
CA THR A 169 14.92 -0.12 -0.31
C THR A 169 13.83 0.16 -1.34
N ILE A 170 12.55 0.21 -0.94
CA ILE A 170 11.48 0.55 -1.89
C ILE A 170 11.63 1.98 -2.38
N ALA A 171 12.01 2.93 -1.52
CA ALA A 171 12.26 4.30 -1.97
C ALA A 171 13.39 4.38 -3.01
N VAL A 172 14.49 3.64 -2.81
CA VAL A 172 15.61 3.59 -3.77
C VAL A 172 15.24 2.87 -5.08
N LEU A 173 14.33 1.89 -5.02
CA LEU A 173 13.88 1.17 -6.22
C LEU A 173 12.84 1.94 -7.03
N HIS A 174 12.08 2.83 -6.39
CA HIS A 174 10.98 3.58 -7.01
C HIS A 174 11.42 4.93 -7.58
N ILE A 175 12.35 5.61 -6.91
CA ILE A 175 12.86 6.96 -7.28
C ILE A 175 14.01 6.82 -8.27
#